data_AF-A0A1M7C740-F1
#
_entry.id   AF-A0A1M7C740-F1
#
_cell.length_a   1.000
_cell.length_b   1.000
_cell.length_c   1.000
_cell.angle_alpha   90.00
_cell.angle_beta   90.00
_cell.angle_gamma   90.00
#
_symmetry.space_group_name_H-M   'P 1'
#
loop_
_entity.id
_entity.type
_entity.pdbx_description
1 polymer ?
#
loop_
_entity_poly.entity_id
_entity_poly.type
_entity_poly.pdbx_seq_one_letter_code
_entity_poly.pdbx_strand_id
1 'polypeptide(L)'
;MQGLPQIMTTSLDDILESFDFLDDWEDRYKYLIDLGKELPGLPEDEKSETNKVRGCVSQVWLVTETNQNASGKPVLNFRGDSDALIVQGLVAIVLALYSGKTADEILETDVDALFTRLGLKEHLTPQRSNGLKSMVGRIRTDAERALAAA
;
A
#
# COMPACT_ATOMS: atom_id res chain seq x y z
N MET A 1 2.46 -28.12 -3.36
CA MET A 1 1.26 -27.30 -3.61
C MET A 1 1.67 -25.85 -3.35
N GLN A 2 2.30 -25.21 -4.34
CA GLN A 2 2.77 -23.83 -4.20
C GLN A 2 1.53 -22.94 -4.26
N GLY A 3 1.14 -22.38 -3.12
CA GLY A 3 0.04 -21.44 -3.05
C GLY A 3 0.37 -20.25 -3.95
N LEU A 4 -0.54 -19.92 -4.86
CA LEU A 4 -0.50 -18.66 -5.59
C LEU A 4 -0.33 -17.52 -4.56
N PRO A 5 0.50 -16.50 -4.83
CA PRO A 5 0.58 -15.35 -3.95
C PRO A 5 -0.83 -14.79 -3.83
N GLN A 6 -1.37 -14.74 -2.61
CA GLN A 6 -2.65 -14.09 -2.37
C GLN A 6 -2.40 -12.60 -2.55
N ILE A 7 -2.63 -12.13 -3.76
CA ILE A 7 -2.61 -10.72 -4.11
C ILE A 7 -4.05 -10.24 -4.09
N MET A 8 -4.24 -9.01 -3.59
CA MET A 8 -5.52 -8.32 -3.76
C MET A 8 -5.88 -8.31 -5.24
N THR A 9 -7.13 -8.64 -5.55
CA THR A 9 -7.61 -8.73 -6.93
C THR A 9 -8.02 -7.39 -7.52
N THR A 10 -8.36 -6.43 -6.66
CA THR A 10 -8.84 -5.11 -7.07
C THR A 10 -7.69 -4.23 -7.54
N SER A 11 -7.80 -3.70 -8.77
CA SER A 11 -6.76 -2.84 -9.34
C SER A 11 -6.89 -1.39 -8.85
N LEU A 12 -5.82 -0.59 -9.04
CA LEU A 12 -5.88 0.83 -8.71
C LEU A 12 -6.95 1.57 -9.54
N ASP A 13 -7.15 1.18 -10.80
CA ASP A 13 -8.17 1.80 -11.65
C ASP A 13 -9.58 1.49 -11.15
N ASP A 14 -9.86 0.25 -10.73
CA ASP A 14 -11.14 -0.13 -10.12
C ASP A 14 -11.43 0.66 -8.82
N ILE A 15 -10.39 0.90 -8.01
CA ILE A 15 -10.48 1.72 -6.81
C ILE A 15 -10.85 3.15 -7.18
N LEU A 16 -10.14 3.75 -8.14
CA LEU A 16 -10.37 5.12 -8.59
C LEU A 16 -11.80 5.29 -9.13
N GLU A 17 -12.25 4.37 -9.99
CA GLU A 17 -13.60 4.37 -10.52
C GLU A 17 -14.63 4.26 -9.40
N SER A 18 -14.44 3.34 -8.45
CA SER A 18 -15.34 3.19 -7.30
C SER A 18 -15.44 4.47 -6.49
N PHE A 19 -14.32 5.14 -6.19
CA PHE A 19 -14.32 6.41 -5.48
C PHE A 19 -15.01 7.55 -6.24
N ASP A 20 -14.93 7.55 -7.58
CA ASP A 20 -15.60 8.54 -8.44
C ASP A 20 -17.15 8.39 -8.38
N PHE A 21 -17.69 7.22 -8.03
CA PHE A 21 -19.13 6.98 -7.84
C PHE A 21 -19.63 7.21 -6.41
N LEU A 22 -18.74 7.35 -5.42
CA LEU A 22 -19.12 7.53 -4.01
C LEU A 22 -19.18 9.02 -3.66
N ASP A 23 -20.39 9.52 -3.47
CA ASP A 23 -20.68 10.95 -3.24
C ASP A 23 -20.37 11.42 -1.81
N ASP A 24 -20.56 10.56 -0.81
CA ASP A 24 -20.36 10.92 0.60
C ASP A 24 -19.18 10.19 1.26
N TRP A 25 -18.71 10.80 2.35
CA TRP A 25 -17.57 10.28 3.09
C TRP A 25 -17.86 8.96 3.81
N GLU A 26 -19.11 8.72 4.23
CA GLU A 26 -19.46 7.49 4.95
C GLU A 26 -19.31 6.28 4.03
N ASP A 27 -19.74 6.40 2.78
CA ASP A 27 -19.63 5.34 1.79
C ASP A 27 -18.17 5.10 1.33
N ARG A 28 -17.38 6.17 1.15
CA ARG A 28 -15.92 6.05 0.93
C ARG A 28 -15.22 5.36 2.10
N TYR A 29 -15.66 5.64 3.32
CA TYR A 29 -15.12 5.03 4.53
C TYR A 29 -15.45 3.53 4.61
N LYS A 30 -16.68 3.13 4.27
CA LYS A 30 -17.06 1.70 4.16
C LYS A 30 -16.24 1.00 3.10
N TYR A 31 -16.10 1.61 1.92
CA TYR A 31 -15.33 1.05 0.82
C TYR A 31 -13.85 0.85 1.19
N LEU A 32 -13.22 1.80 1.89
CA LEU A 32 -11.88 1.63 2.44
C LEU A 32 -11.76 0.41 3.36
N ILE A 33 -12.74 0.20 4.24
CA ILE A 33 -12.74 -0.96 5.13
C ILE A 33 -12.85 -2.26 4.32
N ASP A 34 -13.68 -2.28 3.29
CA ASP A 34 -13.87 -3.47 2.45
C ASP A 34 -12.61 -3.79 1.63
N LEU A 35 -11.94 -2.78 1.05
CA LEU A 35 -10.61 -2.93 0.44
C LEU A 35 -9.59 -3.55 1.41
N GLY A 36 -9.60 -3.10 2.67
CA GLY A 36 -8.72 -3.65 3.70
C GLY A 36 -8.98 -5.12 4.02
N LYS A 37 -10.24 -5.59 3.91
CA LYS A 37 -10.61 -6.99 4.15
C LYS A 37 -10.21 -7.93 3.00
N GLU A 38 -10.00 -7.39 1.81
CA GLU A 38 -9.49 -8.18 0.67
C GLU A 38 -8.00 -8.54 0.83
N LEU A 39 -7.27 -7.83 1.70
CA LEU A 39 -5.91 -8.19 2.01
C LEU A 39 -5.87 -9.54 2.73
N PRO A 40 -5.02 -10.48 2.28
CA PRO A 40 -4.88 -11.80 2.91
C PRO A 40 -4.33 -11.76 4.34
N GLY A 41 -3.88 -10.57 4.79
CA GLY A 41 -3.15 -10.37 6.03
C GLY A 41 -1.71 -10.90 5.95
N LEU A 42 -1.03 -10.83 7.09
CA LEU A 42 0.31 -11.40 7.25
C LEU A 42 0.29 -12.50 8.34
N PRO A 43 1.03 -13.60 8.15
CA PRO A 43 1.28 -14.55 9.22
C PRO A 43 2.10 -13.91 10.36
N GLU A 44 2.00 -14.47 11.56
CA GLU A 44 2.52 -13.85 12.78
C GLU A 44 4.05 -13.67 12.77
N ASP A 45 4.79 -14.57 12.13
CA ASP A 45 6.23 -14.50 11.95
C ASP A 45 6.67 -13.34 11.04
N GLU A 46 5.81 -12.92 10.11
CA GLU A 46 6.05 -11.77 9.25
C GLU A 46 5.65 -10.44 9.90
N LYS A 47 4.88 -10.46 11.00
CA LYS A 47 4.58 -9.28 11.84
C LYS A 47 5.74 -8.91 12.77
N SER A 48 6.96 -8.90 12.22
CA SER A 48 8.21 -8.65 12.95
C SER A 48 8.60 -7.17 12.97
N GLU A 49 9.52 -6.79 13.86
CA GLU A 49 10.08 -5.43 13.92
C GLU A 49 10.81 -5.02 12.62
N THR A 50 11.28 -5.98 11.82
CA THR A 50 11.92 -5.73 10.51
C THR A 50 10.92 -5.22 9.47
N ASN A 51 9.72 -5.81 9.47
CA ASN A 51 8.64 -5.46 8.53
C ASN A 51 7.80 -4.28 9.03
N LYS A 52 7.96 -3.89 10.29
CA LYS A 52 7.19 -2.82 10.91
C LYS A 52 7.47 -1.46 10.25
N VAL A 53 6.40 -0.75 9.91
CA VAL A 53 6.45 0.65 9.46
C VAL A 53 6.46 1.56 10.68
N ARG A 54 7.50 2.39 10.80
CA ARG A 54 7.64 3.32 11.93
C ARG A 54 6.96 4.67 11.65
N GLY A 55 6.41 5.28 12.68
CA GLY A 55 5.71 6.58 12.59
C GLY A 55 4.19 6.48 12.36
N CYS A 56 3.66 5.27 12.22
CA CYS A 56 2.23 5.01 12.33
C CYS A 56 1.81 4.92 13.80
N VAL A 57 0.65 5.48 14.15
CA VAL A 57 0.06 5.33 15.49
C VAL A 57 -0.49 3.90 15.66
N SER A 58 -1.18 3.42 14.63
CA SER A 58 -1.55 2.01 14.47
C SER A 58 -0.34 1.17 14.09
N GLN A 59 -0.37 -0.11 14.42
CA GLN A 59 0.66 -1.04 13.95
C GLN A 59 0.43 -1.32 12.47
N VAL A 60 1.52 -1.23 11.70
CA VAL A 60 1.54 -1.54 10.27
C VAL A 60 2.80 -2.34 9.99
N TRP A 61 2.65 -3.40 9.22
CA TRP A 61 3.75 -4.20 8.71
C TRP A 61 3.69 -4.23 7.19
N LEU A 62 4.86 -4.16 6.57
CA LEU A 62 5.06 -4.20 5.14
C LEU A 62 6.21 -5.17 4.83
N VAL A 63 5.89 -6.24 4.11
CA VAL A 63 6.85 -7.18 3.56
C VAL A 63 7.15 -6.76 2.13
N THR A 64 8.43 -6.67 1.78
CA THR A 64 8.89 -6.29 0.44
C THR A 64 9.62 -7.46 -0.20
N GLU A 65 9.13 -7.89 -1.37
CA GLU A 65 9.72 -8.95 -2.18
C GLU A 65 10.25 -8.32 -3.48
N THR A 66 11.55 -8.47 -3.75
CA THR A 66 12.17 -7.90 -4.95
C THR A 66 12.48 -9.01 -5.94
N ASN A 67 11.99 -8.84 -7.17
CA ASN A 67 12.28 -9.69 -8.32
C ASN A 67 12.95 -8.85 -9.42
N GLN A 68 13.32 -9.47 -10.54
CA GLN A 68 13.78 -8.74 -11.73
C GLN A 68 12.83 -9.00 -12.89
N ASN A 69 12.59 -7.96 -13.71
CA ASN A 69 11.89 -8.15 -14.98
C ASN A 69 12.83 -8.69 -16.08
N ALA A 70 12.29 -8.92 -17.28
CA ALA A 70 13.06 -9.44 -18.42
C ALA A 70 14.25 -8.56 -18.83
N SER A 71 14.22 -7.28 -18.49
CA SER A 71 15.30 -6.30 -18.76
C SER A 71 16.28 -6.18 -17.59
N GLY A 72 16.18 -7.01 -16.55
CA GLY A 72 17.03 -6.98 -15.36
C GLY A 72 16.69 -5.88 -14.35
N LYS A 73 15.64 -5.08 -14.57
CA LYS A 73 15.26 -4.03 -13.62
C LYS A 73 14.59 -4.62 -12.38
N PRO A 74 14.87 -4.11 -11.17
CA PRO A 74 14.22 -4.56 -9.94
C PRO A 74 12.73 -4.20 -9.96
N VAL A 75 11.88 -5.18 -9.69
CA VAL A 75 10.42 -5.08 -9.53
C VAL A 75 10.05 -5.45 -8.11
N LEU A 76 9.33 -4.56 -7.42
CA LEU A 76 8.98 -4.76 -6.03
C LEU A 76 7.52 -5.19 -5.91
N ASN A 77 7.27 -6.20 -5.09
CA ASN A 77 5.95 -6.65 -4.68
C ASN A 77 5.84 -6.47 -3.18
N PHE A 78 4.66 -6.06 -2.72
CA PHE A 78 4.45 -5.75 -1.33
C PHE A 78 3.28 -6.55 -0.77
N ARG A 79 3.41 -6.98 0.48
CA ARG A 79 2.31 -7.50 1.30
C ARG A 79 2.25 -6.68 2.57
N GLY A 80 1.05 -6.45 3.10
CA GLY A 80 0.89 -5.56 4.24
C GLY A 80 -0.26 -5.96 5.14
N ASP A 81 -0.17 -5.52 6.39
CA ASP A 81 -1.20 -5.72 7.40
C ASP A 81 -1.17 -4.58 8.44
N SER A 82 -2.28 -4.38 9.12
CA SER A 82 -2.49 -3.37 10.15
C SER A 82 -3.51 -3.81 11.18
N ASP A 83 -3.29 -3.39 12.42
CA ASP A 83 -4.24 -3.61 13.53
C ASP A 83 -5.47 -2.69 13.50
N ALA A 84 -5.51 -1.70 12.59
CA ALA A 84 -6.60 -0.75 12.47
C ALA A 84 -7.30 -0.82 11.11
N LEU A 85 -8.62 -1.00 11.12
CA LEU A 85 -9.45 -1.21 9.91
C LEU A 85 -9.24 -0.14 8.82
N ILE A 86 -9.18 1.13 9.20
CA ILE A 86 -8.98 2.21 8.22
C ILE A 86 -7.56 2.26 7.70
N VAL A 87 -6.59 1.96 8.55
CA VAL A 87 -5.20 1.90 8.11
C VAL A 87 -5.01 0.69 7.20
N GLN A 88 -5.70 -0.43 7.44
CA GLN A 88 -5.75 -1.58 6.54
C GLN A 88 -6.25 -1.20 5.14
N GLY A 89 -7.30 -0.38 5.04
CA GLY A 89 -7.77 0.16 3.75
C GLY A 89 -6.74 1.06 3.06
N LEU A 90 -6.01 1.87 3.83
CA LEU A 90 -4.92 2.69 3.27
C LEU A 90 -3.73 1.84 2.83
N VAL A 91 -3.41 0.76 3.55
CA VAL A 91 -2.42 -0.24 3.13
C VAL A 91 -2.86 -0.82 1.79
N ALA A 92 -4.13 -1.22 1.64
CA ALA A 92 -4.66 -1.75 0.40
C ALA A 92 -4.41 -0.80 -0.79
N ILE A 93 -4.81 0.47 -0.68
CA ILE A 93 -4.58 1.47 -1.75
C ILE A 93 -3.10 1.61 -2.11
N VAL A 94 -2.23 1.66 -1.09
CA VAL A 94 -0.78 1.77 -1.29
C VAL A 94 -0.22 0.53 -1.99
N LEU A 95 -0.66 -0.67 -1.60
CA LEU A 95 -0.25 -1.92 -2.26
C LEU A 95 -0.71 -1.97 -3.71
N ALA A 96 -1.96 -1.57 -4.00
CA ALA A 96 -2.50 -1.48 -5.36
C ALA A 96 -1.75 -0.45 -6.22
N LEU A 97 -1.27 0.64 -5.61
CA LEU A 97 -0.48 1.65 -6.30
C LEU A 97 0.93 1.17 -6.65
N TYR A 98 1.60 0.42 -5.77
CA TYR A 98 3.05 0.19 -5.89
C TYR A 98 3.48 -1.24 -6.22
N SER A 99 2.66 -2.25 -5.93
CA SER A 99 3.06 -3.65 -6.14
C SER A 99 3.18 -3.97 -7.63
N GLY A 100 4.22 -4.72 -7.99
CA GLY A 100 4.51 -5.11 -9.37
C GLY A 100 5.19 -4.02 -10.21
N LYS A 101 5.48 -2.85 -9.63
CA LYS A 101 6.20 -1.76 -10.31
C LYS A 101 7.70 -1.92 -10.18
N THR A 102 8.42 -1.38 -11.16
CA THR A 102 9.86 -1.22 -11.06
C THR A 102 10.22 -0.19 -10.01
N ALA A 103 11.43 -0.29 -9.45
CA ALA A 103 11.90 0.68 -8.47
C ALA A 103 11.91 2.13 -9.02
N ASP A 104 12.22 2.33 -10.30
CA ASP A 104 12.13 3.64 -10.97
C ASP A 104 10.69 4.18 -10.92
N GLU A 105 9.71 3.40 -11.38
CA GLU A 105 8.29 3.79 -11.40
C GLU A 105 7.75 4.12 -10.00
N ILE A 106 8.20 3.40 -8.98
CA ILE A 106 7.84 3.68 -7.58
C ILE A 106 8.34 5.07 -7.16
N LEU A 107 9.57 5.43 -7.52
CA LEU A 107 10.16 6.71 -7.14
C LEU A 107 9.58 7.90 -7.91
N GLU A 108 9.13 7.67 -9.14
CA GLU A 108 8.50 8.68 -10.00
C GLU A 108 6.99 8.86 -9.72
N THR A 109 6.37 7.95 -8.97
CA THR A 109 4.93 8.01 -8.67
C THR A 109 4.57 9.22 -7.81
N ASP A 110 3.65 10.05 -8.29
CA ASP A 110 3.03 11.15 -7.53
C ASP A 110 1.90 10.64 -6.64
N VAL A 111 2.27 10.23 -5.43
CA VAL A 111 1.32 9.77 -4.43
C VAL A 111 0.37 10.88 -3.98
N ASP A 112 0.83 12.12 -3.96
CA ASP A 112 0.07 13.24 -3.45
C ASP A 112 -1.10 13.56 -4.38
N ALA A 113 -0.90 13.46 -5.69
CA ALA A 113 -1.94 13.56 -6.69
C ALA A 113 -3.00 12.45 -6.55
N LEU A 114 -2.58 11.20 -6.31
CA LEU A 114 -3.53 10.09 -6.13
C LEU A 114 -4.45 10.31 -4.93
N PHE A 115 -3.89 10.60 -3.75
CA PHE A 115 -4.70 10.77 -2.54
C PHE A 115 -5.56 12.04 -2.56
N THR A 116 -5.17 13.05 -3.35
CA THR A 116 -6.03 14.19 -3.67
C THR A 116 -7.20 13.75 -4.54
N ARG A 117 -6.98 12.96 -5.60
CA ARG A 117 -8.05 12.44 -6.47
C ARG A 117 -9.06 11.57 -5.70
N LEU A 118 -8.57 10.72 -4.79
CA LEU A 118 -9.43 9.90 -3.93
C LEU A 118 -10.18 10.71 -2.85
N GLY A 119 -9.91 12.01 -2.71
CA GLY A 119 -10.50 12.89 -1.69
C GLY A 119 -10.17 12.49 -0.24
N LEU A 120 -9.19 11.61 -0.02
CA LEU A 120 -8.90 11.05 1.30
C LEU A 120 -8.23 12.07 2.23
N LYS A 121 -7.41 12.97 1.67
CA LYS A 121 -6.62 13.93 2.46
C LYS A 121 -7.46 14.83 3.37
N GLU A 122 -8.67 15.18 2.93
CA GLU A 122 -9.55 16.12 3.64
C GLU A 122 -10.29 15.45 4.81
N HIS A 123 -10.39 14.12 4.81
CA HIS A 123 -11.16 13.38 5.80
C HIS A 123 -10.30 12.51 6.74
N LEU A 124 -9.02 12.32 6.42
CA LEU A 124 -8.09 11.64 7.32
C LEU A 124 -7.63 12.58 8.44
N THR A 125 -7.62 12.07 9.67
CA THR A 125 -7.00 12.80 10.79
C THR A 125 -5.51 13.00 10.53
N PRO A 126 -4.87 14.02 11.12
CA PRO A 126 -3.43 14.25 10.95
C PRO A 126 -2.57 13.02 11.25
N GLN A 127 -2.97 12.21 12.24
CA GLN A 127 -2.29 10.97 12.61
C GLN A 127 -2.33 9.93 11.48
N ARG A 128 -3.49 9.77 10.82
CA ARG A 128 -3.64 8.82 9.70
C ARG A 128 -2.87 9.28 8.47
N SER A 129 -2.93 10.58 8.16
CA SER A 129 -2.14 11.19 7.07
C SER A 129 -0.63 11.02 7.30
N ASN A 130 -0.16 11.13 8.54
CA ASN A 130 1.24 10.87 8.87
C ASN A 130 1.60 9.39 8.74
N GLY A 131 0.72 8.47 9.18
CA GLY A 131 0.91 7.04 8.98
C GLY A 131 1.01 6.66 7.50
N LEU A 132 0.16 7.25 6.66
CA LEU A 132 0.24 7.09 5.21
C LEU A 132 1.58 7.56 4.64
N LYS A 133 2.05 8.74 5.04
CA LYS A 133 3.39 9.24 4.63
C LYS A 133 4.51 8.31 5.07
N SER A 134 4.43 7.73 6.27
CA SER A 134 5.38 6.73 6.75
C SER A 134 5.40 5.47 5.89
N MET A 135 4.24 4.95 5.48
CA MET A 135 4.15 3.79 4.58
C MET A 135 4.78 4.08 3.22
N VAL A 136 4.45 5.22 2.63
CA VAL A 136 5.03 5.64 1.34
C VAL A 136 6.54 5.85 1.46
N GLY A 137 7.01 6.48 2.54
CA GLY A 137 8.44 6.66 2.80
C GLY A 137 9.18 5.33 2.88
N ARG A 138 8.61 4.33 3.58
CA ARG A 138 9.17 2.98 3.64
C ARG A 138 9.28 2.34 2.25
N ILE A 139 8.23 2.41 1.44
CA ILE A 139 8.22 1.87 0.07
C ILE A 139 9.29 2.52 -0.81
N ARG A 140 9.40 3.85 -0.74
CA ARG A 140 10.42 4.59 -1.50
C ARG A 140 11.83 4.20 -1.07
N THR A 141 12.08 4.07 0.24
CA THR A 141 13.38 3.58 0.75
C THR A 141 13.69 2.16 0.27
N ASP A 142 12.70 1.27 0.23
CA ASP A 142 12.91 -0.09 -0.26
C ASP A 142 13.21 -0.09 -1.78
N ALA A 143 12.57 0.79 -2.56
CA ALA A 143 12.88 0.98 -3.98
C ALA A 143 14.30 1.55 -4.21
N GLU A 144 14.71 2.56 -3.44
CA GLU A 144 16.07 3.11 -3.48
C GLU A 144 17.13 2.03 -3.20
N ARG A 145 16.87 1.16 -2.22
CA ARG A 145 17.75 0.03 -1.89
C ARG A 145 17.82 -1.00 -3.00
N ALA A 146 16.69 -1.29 -3.63
CA ALA A 146 16.64 -2.24 -4.75
C ALA A 146 17.43 -1.73 -5.97
N LEU A 147 17.36 -0.42 -6.27
CA LEU A 147 18.18 0.21 -7.32
C LEU A 147 19.67 0.16 -6.98
N ALA A 148 20.04 0.43 -5.73
CA ALA A 148 21.45 0.40 -5.31
C ALA A 148 22.06 -1.02 -5.33
N ALA A 149 21.23 -2.06 -5.32
CA ALA A 149 21.64 -3.47 -5.34
C ALA A 149 21.59 -4.12 -6.73
N ALA A 150 21.04 -3.44 -7.73
CA ALA A 150 20.92 -3.90 -9.13
C ALA A 150 22.17 -3.55 -9.95
#